data_AF-A0A662JTG6-F1
#
_entry.id   AF-A0A662JTG6-F1
#
_cell.length_a   1.000
_cell.length_b   1.000
_cell.length_c   1.000
_cell.angle_alpha   90.00
_cell.angle_beta   90.00
_cell.angle_gamma   90.00
#
_symmetry.space_group_name_H-M   'P 1'
#
loop_
_entity.id
_entity.type
_entity.pdbx_description
1 polymer ?
#
loop_
_entity_poly.entity_id
_entity_poly.type
_entity_poly.pdbx_seq_one_letter_code
_entity_poly.pdbx_strand_id
1 'polypeptide(L)' 'PKQVSKRFEFMKKLFNNVAANTVEVNAIGETLLARMISLMYIGDFVSIYLAILRKVDPTPVDVITELKTELAR' A
#
# COMPACT_ATOMS: atom_id res chain seq x y z
N PRO A 1 -19.92 6.04 1.20
CA PRO A 1 -21.27 5.61 0.74
C PRO A 1 -21.69 4.28 1.38
N LYS A 2 -22.99 4.10 1.71
CA LYS A 2 -23.49 2.89 2.39
C LYS A 2 -23.16 1.58 1.64
N GLN A 3 -23.18 1.62 0.31
CA GLN A 3 -22.86 0.47 -0.53
C GLN A 3 -21.38 0.05 -0.46
N VAL A 4 -20.47 1.03 -0.37
CA VAL A 4 -19.02 0.77 -0.26
C VAL A 4 -18.70 0.13 1.09
N SER A 5 -19.30 0.61 2.18
CA SER A 5 -19.13 0.01 3.51
C SER A 5 -19.62 -1.43 3.58
N LYS A 6 -20.79 -1.74 3.00
CA LYS A 6 -21.27 -3.14 2.89
C LYS A 6 -20.32 -4.06 2.12
N ARG A 7 -19.67 -3.56 1.06
CA ARG A 7 -18.65 -4.32 0.31
C ARG A 7 -17.44 -4.63 1.19
N PHE A 8 -16.95 -3.65 1.94
CA PHE A 8 -15.82 -3.86 2.86
C PHE A 8 -16.15 -4.89 3.95
N GLU A 9 -17.34 -4.84 4.56
CA GLU A 9 -17.75 -5.84 5.55
C GLU A 9 -17.82 -7.25 4.98
N PHE A 10 -18.37 -7.40 3.77
CA PHE A 10 -18.40 -8.69 3.08
C PHE A 10 -16.99 -9.22 2.79
N MET A 11 -16.10 -8.36 2.27
CA MET A 11 -14.71 -8.73 1.97
C MET A 11 -13.94 -9.11 3.24
N LYS A 12 -14.16 -8.40 4.36
CA LYS A 12 -13.57 -8.73 5.66
C LYS A 12 -13.95 -10.14 6.11
N LYS A 13 -15.24 -10.51 5.97
CA LYS A 13 -15.70 -11.88 6.28
C LYS A 13 -15.07 -12.92 5.36
N LEU A 14 -14.95 -12.62 4.07
CA LEU A 14 -14.35 -13.52 3.09
C LEU A 14 -12.87 -13.77 3.41
N PHE A 15 -12.10 -12.72 3.68
CA PHE A 15 -10.67 -12.84 3.93
C PHE A 15 -10.33 -13.45 5.29
N ASN A 16 -11.14 -13.22 6.33
CA ASN A 16 -10.93 -13.86 7.63
C ASN A 16 -10.94 -15.40 7.57
N ASN A 17 -11.60 -15.99 6.57
CA ASN A 17 -11.68 -17.44 6.41
C ASN A 17 -10.53 -18.04 5.58
N VAL A 18 -9.73 -17.22 4.90
CA VAL A 18 -8.74 -17.68 3.90
C VAL A 18 -7.34 -17.12 4.16
N ALA A 19 -7.25 -15.88 4.66
CA ALA A 19 -5.99 -15.24 4.97
C ALA A 19 -5.52 -15.59 6.39
N ALA A 20 -4.21 -15.74 6.57
CA ALA A 20 -3.62 -16.01 7.88
C ALA A 20 -3.86 -14.86 8.89
N ASN A 21 -3.82 -13.61 8.43
CA ASN A 21 -4.13 -12.41 9.21
C ASN A 21 -4.66 -11.31 8.28
N THR A 22 -5.71 -10.60 8.70
CA THR A 22 -6.29 -9.46 7.98
C THR A 22 -6.19 -8.20 8.84
N VAL A 23 -5.66 -7.12 8.27
CA VAL A 23 -5.54 -5.81 8.95
C VAL A 23 -6.35 -4.78 8.17
N GLU A 24 -7.18 -4.03 8.88
CA GLU A 24 -7.99 -2.95 8.31
C GLU A 24 -7.35 -1.60 8.63
N VAL A 25 -7.13 -0.78 7.61
CA VAL A 25 -6.53 0.55 7.76
C VAL A 25 -7.56 1.60 7.38
N ASN A 26 -7.83 2.52 8.29
CA ASN A 26 -8.72 3.66 8.07
C ASN A 26 -7.90 4.90 7.73
N ALA A 27 -8.36 5.65 6.72
CA ALA A 27 -7.73 6.92 6.34
C ALA A 27 -7.85 7.96 7.47
N ILE A 28 -6.83 8.80 7.62
CA ILE A 28 -6.74 9.84 8.64
C ILE A 28 -6.70 11.22 7.94
N GLY A 29 -7.36 12.22 8.54
CA GLY A 29 -7.34 13.61 8.07
C GLY A 29 -8.72 14.16 7.72
N GLU A 30 -8.85 15.49 7.75
CA GLU A 30 -10.12 16.19 7.55
C GLU A 30 -10.45 16.38 6.06
N THR A 31 -9.44 16.61 5.23
CA THR A 31 -9.62 16.83 3.79
C THR A 31 -9.49 15.53 3.00
N LEU A 32 -10.08 15.51 1.81
CA LEU A 32 -9.96 14.37 0.90
C LEU A 32 -8.48 14.08 0.57
N LEU A 33 -7.70 15.12 0.30
CA LEU A 33 -6.27 15.00 0.00
C LEU A 33 -5.49 14.42 1.18
N ALA A 34 -5.72 14.91 2.41
CA ALA A 34 -5.06 14.39 3.60
C ALA A 34 -5.36 12.90 3.80
N ARG A 35 -6.61 12.49 3.60
CA ARG A 35 -7.01 11.08 3.68
C ARG A 35 -6.34 10.22 2.63
N MET A 36 -6.24 10.69 1.38
CA MET A 36 -5.53 9.98 0.31
C MET A 36 -4.05 9.80 0.63
N ILE A 37 -3.39 10.89 1.04
CA ILE A 37 -1.97 10.87 1.39
C ILE A 37 -1.71 9.97 2.61
N SER A 38 -2.60 9.97 3.61
CA SER A 38 -2.44 9.11 4.79
C SER A 38 -2.37 7.61 4.44
N LEU A 39 -3.20 7.16 3.50
CA LEU A 39 -3.21 5.76 3.06
C LEU A 39 -2.01 5.44 2.15
N MET A 40 -1.59 6.39 1.31
CA MET A 40 -0.40 6.25 0.47
C MET A 40 0.85 6.01 1.32
N TYR A 41 1.07 6.83 2.35
CA TYR A 41 2.22 6.69 3.25
C TYR A 41 2.26 5.33 3.95
N ILE A 42 1.11 4.79 4.38
CA ILE A 42 1.06 3.47 5.01
C ILE A 42 1.55 2.40 4.02
N GLY A 43 1.14 2.46 2.75
CA GLY A 43 1.63 1.57 1.70
C GLY A 43 3.14 1.65 1.51
N ASP A 44 3.67 2.87 1.44
CA ASP A 44 5.11 3.11 1.28
C ASP A 44 5.91 2.52 2.44
N PHE A 45 5.52 2.83 3.68
CA PHE A 45 6.20 2.26 4.86
C PHE A 45 6.11 0.74 4.91
N VAL A 46 4.93 0.16 4.62
CA VAL A 46 4.77 -1.30 4.57
C VAL A 46 5.75 -1.92 3.57
N SER A 47 5.89 -1.33 2.38
CA SER A 47 6.81 -1.83 1.36
C SER A 47 8.28 -1.75 1.79
N ILE A 48 8.71 -0.63 2.39
CA ILE A 48 10.07 -0.41 2.85
C ILE A 48 10.41 -1.38 3.99
N TYR A 49 9.56 -1.47 5.01
CA TYR A 49 9.78 -2.37 6.13
C TYR A 49 9.77 -3.83 5.70
N LEU A 50 8.91 -4.20 4.73
CA LEU A 50 8.92 -5.54 4.18
C LEU A 50 10.24 -5.86 3.47
N ALA A 51 10.80 -4.92 2.70
CA ALA A 51 12.10 -5.09 2.06
C ALA A 51 13.21 -5.31 3.10
N ILE A 52 13.24 -4.48 4.15
CA ILE A 52 14.19 -4.61 5.27
C ILE A 52 14.07 -5.99 5.94
N LEU A 53 12.85 -6.44 6.25
CA LEU A 53 12.60 -7.75 6.85
C LEU A 53 13.04 -8.91 5.94
N ARG A 54 12.94 -8.72 4.62
CA ARG A 54 13.40 -9.68 3.61
C ARG A 54 14.88 -9.54 3.25
N LYS A 55 15.60 -8.58 3.84
CA LYS A 55 16.99 -8.26 3.51
C LYS A 55 17.21 -7.90 2.03
N VAL A 56 16.22 -7.24 1.43
CA VAL A 56 16.29 -6.66 0.09
C VAL A 56 16.49 -5.16 0.24
N ASP A 57 17.38 -4.56 -0.55
CA ASP A 57 17.54 -3.10 -0.58
C ASP A 57 16.31 -2.46 -1.23
N PRO A 58 15.55 -1.60 -0.51
CA PRO A 58 14.39 -0.92 -1.08
C PRO A 58 14.74 0.28 -1.98
N THR A 59 16.02 0.69 -2.04
CA THR A 59 16.44 1.94 -2.68
C THR A 59 16.62 1.83 -4.19
N PRO A 60 17.33 0.82 -4.74
CA PRO A 60 17.50 0.70 -6.17
C PRO A 60 16.32 -0.02 -6.81
N VAL A 61 15.82 0.58 -7.89
CA VAL A 61 14.97 -0.11 -8.86
C VAL A 61 15.74 -0.12 -10.16
N ASP A 62 16.58 -1.13 -10.37
CA ASP A 62 17.55 -1.19 -11.47
C ASP A 62 16.91 -0.92 -12.83
N VAL A 63 15.70 -1.47 -13.06
CA VAL A 63 14.90 -1.23 -14.27
C VAL A 63 14.58 0.26 -14.48
N ILE A 64 14.28 1.01 -13.41
CA ILE A 64 14.00 2.45 -13.50
C ILE A 64 15.30 3.21 -13.75
N THR A 65 16.41 2.78 -13.16
CA THR A 65 17.73 3.38 -13.39
C THR A 65 18.12 3.22 -14.86
N GLU A 66 18.01 2.01 -15.41
CA GLU A 66 18.27 1.72 -16.82
C GLU A 66 17.37 2.57 -17.74
N LEU A 67 16.07 2.63 -17.46
CA LEU A 67 15.13 3.46 -18.21
C LEU A 67 15.53 4.94 -18.20
N LYS A 68 15.90 5.48 -17.03
CA LYS A 68 16.33 6.88 -16.90
C LYS A 68 17.62 7.16 -17.69
N THR A 69 18.56 6.22 -17.71
CA THR A 69 19.79 6.33 -18.51
C THR A 69 19.48 6.34 -20.00
N GLU A 70 18.58 5.48 -20.46
CA GLU A 70 18.23 5.40 -21.88
C GLU A 70 17.46 6.65 -22.36
N LEU A 71 16.58 7.21 -21.53
CA LEU A 71 15.84 8.44 -21.85
C LEU A 71 16.72 9.72 -21.81
N ALA A 72 17.91 9.65 -21.22
CA ALA A 72 18.85 10.76 -21.14
C ALA A 72 19.88 10.78 -22.29
N ARG A 73 19.90 9.74 -23.14
CA ARG A 73 20.60 9.75 -24.42
C ARG A 73 19.84 10.57 -25.46
#